data_AF-A0A2H0BZK8-F1
#
_entry.id   AF-A0A2H0BZK8-F1
#
_cell.length_a   1.000
_cell.length_b   1.000
_cell.length_c   1.000
_cell.angle_alpha   90.00
_cell.angle_beta   90.00
_cell.angle_gamma   90.00
#
_symmetry.space_group_name_H-M   'P 1'
#
loop_
_entity.id
_entity.type
_entity.pdbx_description
1 polymer ?
#
loop_
_entity_poly.entity_id
_entity_poly.type
_entity_poly.pdbx_seq_one_letter_code
_entity_poly.pdbx_strand_id
1 'polypeptide(L)' 'MKNEFPLNEPVFKAQTGFSLKQGLKLAIKKTKSIAKNKLLQGMGELLDEKQKVWVKNNLQKDLIFYVNLYLRNL' A
#
# COMPACT_ATOMS: atom_id res chain seq x y z
N MET A 1 -1.39 -13.34 9.19
CA MET A 1 -0.03 -12.78 9.05
C MET A 1 0.64 -12.92 10.41
N LYS A 2 1.72 -13.71 10.51
CA LYS A 2 2.58 -13.72 11.71
C LYS A 2 3.34 -12.38 11.70
N ASN A 3 3.23 -11.62 12.79
CA ASN A 3 3.77 -10.28 12.96
C ASN A 3 5.31 -10.28 13.13
N GLU A 4 6.06 -10.77 12.14
CA GLU A 4 7.54 -10.84 12.26
C GLU A 4 8.24 -9.49 12.04
N PHE A 5 7.53 -8.47 11.56
CA PHE A 5 8.09 -7.13 11.33
C PHE A 5 7.11 -6.04 11.82
N PRO A 6 7.10 -5.75 13.14
CA PRO A 6 6.28 -4.66 13.67
C PRO A 6 6.76 -3.32 13.13
N LEU A 7 5.82 -2.42 12.83
CA LEU A 7 6.16 -1.05 12.45
C LEU A 7 6.77 -0.32 13.65
N ASN A 8 7.97 0.22 13.48
CA ASN A 8 8.63 1.03 14.49
C ASN A 8 8.05 2.46 14.45
N GLU A 9 7.01 2.70 15.26
CA GLU A 9 6.34 4.00 15.37
C GLU A 9 7.27 5.16 15.75
N PRO A 10 8.19 5.02 16.74
CA PRO A 10 9.17 6.06 17.05
C PRO A 10 10.00 6.49 15.84
N VAL A 11 10.55 5.52 15.10
CA VAL A 11 11.37 5.79 13.90
C VAL A 11 10.50 6.42 12.80
N PHE A 12 9.31 5.90 12.56
CA PHE A 12 8.38 6.46 11.57
C PHE A 12 8.05 7.93 11.87
N LYS A 13 7.73 8.25 13.13
CA LYS A 13 7.42 9.61 13.56
C LYS A 13 8.64 10.52 13.45
N ALA A 14 9.83 10.06 13.85
CA ALA A 14 11.06 10.82 13.75
C ALA A 14 11.43 11.16 12.29
N GLN A 15 11.23 10.23 11.35
CA GLN A 15 11.58 10.43 9.94
C GLN A 15 10.55 11.24 9.16
N THR A 16 9.26 11.09 9.49
CA THR A 16 8.18 11.65 8.67
C THR A 16 7.45 12.84 9.31
N GLY A 17 7.57 13.01 10.63
CA GLY A 17 6.80 13.98 11.41
C GLY A 17 5.32 13.60 11.61
N PHE A 18 4.85 12.50 11.02
CA PHE A 18 3.45 12.06 11.14
C PHE A 18 3.28 11.03 12.24
N SER A 19 2.10 11.04 12.88
CA SER A 19 1.65 9.83 13.62
C SER A 19 1.39 8.69 12.63
N LEU A 20 1.49 7.45 13.11
CA LEU A 20 1.26 6.29 12.25
C LEU A 20 -0.14 6.33 11.60
N LYS A 21 -1.17 6.72 12.36
CA LYS A 21 -2.55 6.89 11.84
C LYS A 21 -2.64 7.91 10.70
N GLN A 22 -1.92 9.03 10.80
CA GLN A 22 -1.86 10.03 9.72
C GLN A 22 -1.11 9.47 8.50
N GLY A 23 0.01 8.79 8.72
CA GLY A 23 0.81 8.14 7.68
C GLY A 23 0.00 7.13 6.86
N LEU A 24 -0.74 6.25 7.54
CA LEU A 24 -1.58 5.23 6.88
C LEU A 24 -2.73 5.87 6.09
N LYS A 25 -3.38 6.92 6.62
CA LYS A 25 -4.40 7.67 5.86
C LYS A 25 -3.81 8.34 4.62
N LEU A 26 -2.60 8.89 4.72
CA LEU A 26 -1.89 9.48 3.59
C LEU A 26 -1.50 8.41 2.55
N ALA A 27 -1.06 7.23 2.99
CA ALA A 27 -0.77 6.09 2.12
C ALA A 27 -2.02 5.67 1.32
N ILE A 28 -3.18 5.53 1.97
CA ILE A 28 -4.46 5.25 1.28
C ILE A 28 -4.76 6.32 0.23
N LYS A 29 -4.61 7.61 0.56
CA LYS A 29 -4.85 8.71 -0.38
C LYS A 29 -3.91 8.64 -1.58
N LYS A 30 -2.61 8.41 -1.36
CA LYS A 30 -1.61 8.25 -2.43
C LYS A 30 -1.93 7.05 -3.30
N THR A 31 -2.22 5.88 -2.73
CA THR A 31 -2.58 4.66 -3.49
C THR A 31 -3.78 4.89 -4.41
N LYS A 32 -4.83 5.57 -3.93
CA LYS A 32 -6.01 5.91 -4.75
C LYS A 32 -5.68 6.85 -5.92
N SER A 33 -4.68 7.71 -5.78
CA SER A 33 -4.29 8.67 -6.82
C SER A 33 -3.44 8.07 -7.95
N ILE A 34 -2.93 6.85 -7.78
CA ILE A 34 -2.12 6.19 -8.81
C ILE A 34 -3.03 5.78 -9.97
N ALA A 35 -2.72 6.23 -11.18
CA ALA A 35 -3.46 5.84 -12.37
C ALA A 35 -3.18 4.36 -12.74
N LYS A 36 -4.19 3.64 -13.22
CA LYS A 36 -4.06 2.20 -13.56
C LYS A 36 -2.96 1.90 -14.57
N ASN A 37 -2.73 2.81 -15.52
CA ASN A 37 -1.66 2.69 -16.52
C ASN A 37 -0.25 2.84 -15.91
N LYS A 38 -0.13 3.40 -14.71
CA LYS A 38 1.14 3.52 -13.97
C LYS A 38 1.44 2.30 -13.09
N LEU A 39 0.45 1.46 -12.78
CA LEU A 39 0.64 0.30 -11.89
C LEU A 39 1.63 -0.75 -12.42
N LEU A 40 1.81 -0.83 -13.74
CA LEU A 40 2.73 -1.78 -14.37
C LEU A 40 4.05 -1.14 -14.80
N GLN A 41 4.28 0.15 -14.50
CA GLN A 41 5.50 0.83 -14.92
C GLN A 41 6.71 0.17 -14.26
N GLY A 42 7.64 -0.35 -15.07
CA GLY A 42 8.86 -1.03 -14.61
C GLY A 42 8.68 -2.49 -14.17
N MET A 43 7.45 -2.97 -13.94
CA MET A 43 7.19 -4.35 -13.51
C MET A 43 6.37 -5.17 -14.51
N GLY A 44 5.74 -4.52 -15.49
CA GLY A 44 4.87 -5.19 -16.46
C GLY A 44 5.59 -6.27 -17.26
N GLU A 45 6.89 -6.11 -17.53
CA GLU A 45 7.69 -7.07 -18.29
C GLU A 45 7.90 -8.40 -17.55
N LEU A 46 7.80 -8.39 -16.21
CA LEU A 46 7.97 -9.57 -15.36
C LEU A 46 6.70 -10.38 -15.19
N LEU A 47 5.57 -9.88 -15.72
CA LEU A 47 4.23 -10.45 -15.49
C LEU A 47 3.66 -11.03 -16.78
N ASP A 48 2.96 -12.15 -16.65
CA ASP A 48 2.11 -12.66 -17.73
C ASP A 48 0.83 -11.80 -17.90
N GLU A 49 0.11 -12.00 -19.00
CA GLU A 49 -1.10 -11.21 -19.30
C GLU A 49 -2.20 -11.37 -18.24
N LYS A 50 -2.37 -12.56 -17.65
CA LYS A 50 -3.36 -12.80 -16.61
C LYS A 50 -3.01 -12.02 -15.34
N GLN A 51 -1.72 -12.01 -14.97
CA GLN A 51 -1.20 -11.26 -13.84
C GLN A 51 -1.33 -9.75 -14.06
N LYS A 52 -1.03 -9.24 -15.25
CA LYS A 52 -1.22 -7.83 -15.61
C LYS A 52 -2.68 -7.39 -15.46
N VAL A 53 -3.62 -8.22 -15.93
CA VAL A 53 -5.06 -7.98 -15.76
C VAL A 53 -5.44 -7.96 -14.28
N TRP A 54 -4.94 -8.91 -13.49
CA TRP A 54 -5.19 -8.95 -12.05
C TRP A 54 -4.66 -7.69 -11.35
N VAL A 55 -3.42 -7.28 -11.62
CA VAL A 55 -2.80 -6.09 -11.01
C VAL A 55 -3.61 -4.83 -11.30
N LYS A 56 -4.01 -4.61 -12.55
CA LYS A 56 -4.81 -3.43 -12.94
C LYS A 56 -6.18 -3.37 -12.26
N ASN A 57 -6.72 -4.51 -11.84
CA ASN A 57 -8.08 -4.63 -11.32
C ASN A 57 -8.18 -4.74 -9.79
N ASN A 58 -7.14 -5.29 -9.14
CA ASN A 58 -7.21 -5.72 -7.74
C ASN A 58 -6.13 -5.11 -6.85
N LEU A 59 -4.89 -4.92 -7.31
CA LEU A 59 -3.75 -4.55 -6.45
C LEU A 59 -4.03 -3.34 -5.54
N GLN A 60 -4.56 -2.25 -6.10
CA GLN A 60 -4.90 -1.05 -5.33
C GLN A 60 -5.99 -1.31 -4.29
N LYS A 61 -7.02 -2.08 -4.66
CA LYS A 61 -8.15 -2.39 -3.77
C LYS A 61 -7.67 -3.22 -2.58
N ASP A 62 -6.88 -4.24 -2.86
CA ASP A 62 -6.37 -5.15 -1.84
C ASP A 62 -5.41 -4.42 -0.90
N LEU A 63 -4.49 -3.62 -1.43
CA LEU A 63 -3.60 -2.79 -0.60
C LEU A 63 -4.39 -1.83 0.30
N ILE A 64 -5.39 -1.12 -0.24
CA ILE A 64 -6.24 -0.23 0.55
C ILE A 64 -7.01 -1.02 1.62
N PHE A 65 -7.49 -2.22 1.31
CA PHE A 65 -8.15 -3.08 2.29
C PHE A 65 -7.20 -3.45 3.44
N TYR A 66 -5.98 -3.91 3.15
CA TYR A 66 -5.00 -4.26 4.18
C TYR A 66 -4.61 -3.06 5.05
N VAL A 67 -4.39 -1.88 4.45
CA VAL A 67 -4.07 -0.66 5.22
C VAL A 67 -5.25 -0.24 6.11
N ASN A 68 -6.49 -0.33 5.62
CA ASN A 68 -7.67 -0.06 6.44
C ASN A 68 -7.84 -1.08 7.58
N LEU A 69 -7.56 -2.36 7.32
CA LEU A 69 -7.61 -3.40 8.35
C LEU A 69 -6.58 -3.12 9.44
N TYR A 70 -5.35 -2.77 9.07
CA TYR A 70 -4.32 -2.36 10.02
C TYR A 70 -4.75 -1.11 10.81
N LEU A 71 -5.31 -0.09 10.15
CA LEU A 71 -5.81 1.13 10.80
C LEU A 71 -6.93 0.87 11.82
N ARG A 72 -7.74 -0.17 11.62
CA ARG A 72 -8.81 -0.57 12.56
C ARG A 72 -8.29 -1.36 13.76
N ASN A 73 -7.13 -2.01 13.60
CA ASN A 73 -6.49 -2.83 14.63
C ASN A 73 -5.33 -2.10 15.34
N LEU A 74 -5.16 -0.81 15.05
CA LEU A 74 -4.28 0.13 15.75
C LEU A 74 -4.96 0.64 17.03
#